data_AF-A0A6L7WC51-F1
#
_entry.id   AF-A0A6L7WC51-F1
#
_cell.length_a   1.000
_cell.length_b   1.000
_cell.length_c   1.000
_cell.angle_alpha   90.00
_cell.angle_beta   90.00
_cell.angle_gamma   90.00
#
_symmetry.space_group_name_H-M   'P 1'
#
loop_
_entity.id
_entity.type
_entity.pdbx_description
1 polymer ?
#
loop_
_entity_poly.entity_id
_entity_poly.type
_entity_poly.pdbx_seq_one_letter_code
_entity_poly.pdbx_strand_id
1 'polypeptide(L)'
;MRSILSLCTVLILAFAITGCGPSEELVKLKADTEAAYAAAQASQAEAYAPESYRIATAAIDSAAKKFEEKKFFFFNKFDEAEPLYVEAQELANSAKSEADTNRQLEADTQAIIERVTPGISETRIGLGEAPRGKGADDDLDQLNADLNQAETSISDARGSLDNGQYRDALAQAQEAENKLTEVQGAVTVALQKIEDWKERHKPWYFRL
;
A
#
# COMPACT_ATOMS: atom_id res chain seq x y z
N MET A 1 -65.96 -6.81 -43.64
CA MET A 1 -65.91 -5.96 -42.44
C MET A 1 -65.50 -6.68 -41.14
N ARG A 2 -65.42 -8.03 -41.08
CA ARG A 2 -64.96 -8.76 -39.88
C ARG A 2 -63.43 -8.87 -39.75
N SER A 3 -62.69 -8.78 -40.87
CA SER A 3 -61.22 -8.92 -40.88
C SER A 3 -60.46 -7.64 -40.51
N ILE A 4 -61.12 -6.47 -40.54
CA ILE A 4 -60.50 -5.18 -40.17
C ILE A 4 -60.54 -4.99 -38.63
N LEU A 5 -61.56 -5.54 -37.96
CA LEU A 5 -61.71 -5.48 -36.51
C LEU A 5 -60.72 -6.41 -35.77
N SER A 6 -60.32 -7.53 -36.41
CA SER A 6 -59.34 -8.47 -35.84
C SER A 6 -57.89 -8.02 -36.00
N LEU A 7 -57.60 -7.17 -37.00
CA LEU A 7 -56.24 -6.69 -37.27
C LEU A 7 -55.83 -5.53 -36.34
N CYS A 8 -56.78 -4.68 -35.95
CA CYS A 8 -56.53 -3.59 -35.00
C CYS A 8 -56.26 -4.08 -33.57
N THR A 9 -56.79 -5.25 -33.19
CA THR A 9 -56.63 -5.79 -31.83
C THR A 9 -55.25 -6.42 -31.60
N VAL A 10 -54.60 -6.92 -32.66
CA VAL A 10 -53.24 -7.48 -32.58
C VAL A 10 -52.17 -6.38 -32.64
N LEU A 11 -52.45 -5.26 -33.31
CA LEU A 11 -51.50 -4.14 -33.41
C LEU A 11 -51.38 -3.31 -32.13
N ILE A 12 -52.44 -3.27 -31.31
CA ILE A 12 -52.44 -2.55 -30.02
C ILE A 12 -51.73 -3.36 -28.92
N LEU A 13 -51.69 -4.70 -29.03
CA LEU A 13 -50.95 -5.56 -28.09
C LEU A 13 -49.44 -5.56 -28.34
N ALA A 14 -48.98 -5.17 -29.53
CA ALA A 14 -47.57 -5.03 -29.87
C ALA A 14 -46.94 -3.70 -29.38
N PHE A 15 -47.75 -2.73 -28.97
CA PHE A 15 -47.28 -1.41 -28.49
C PHE A 15 -47.24 -1.29 -26.95
N ALA A 16 -47.61 -2.35 -26.23
CA ALA A 16 -47.63 -2.38 -24.76
C ALA A 16 -46.31 -2.87 -24.13
N ILE A 17 -45.22 -2.96 -24.91
CA ILE A 17 -43.87 -3.27 -24.42
C ILE A 17 -42.91 -2.11 -24.75
N THR A 18 -43.34 -0.88 -24.54
CA THR A 18 -42.42 0.21 -24.20
C THR A 18 -42.40 0.38 -22.69
N GLY A 19 -42.19 -0.74 -21.98
CA GLY A 19 -41.76 -0.67 -20.59
C GLY A 19 -40.40 0.01 -20.60
N CYS A 20 -40.35 1.27 -20.14
CA CYS A 20 -39.15 2.06 -19.98
C CYS A 20 -38.11 1.23 -19.20
N GLY A 21 -37.16 0.62 -19.93
CA GLY A 21 -36.04 -0.09 -19.35
C GLY A 21 -35.06 0.88 -18.70
N PRO A 22 -34.03 0.37 -18.00
CA PRO A 22 -32.92 1.22 -17.52
C PRO A 22 -32.34 2.02 -18.69
N SER A 23 -31.95 3.27 -18.44
CA SER A 23 -31.30 4.10 -19.45
C SER A 23 -30.04 3.42 -19.97
N GLU A 24 -29.68 3.68 -21.23
CA GLU A 24 -28.42 3.19 -21.82
C GLU A 24 -27.20 3.63 -20.99
N GLU A 25 -27.29 4.82 -20.39
CA GLU A 25 -26.29 5.38 -19.47
C GLU A 25 -26.14 4.53 -18.20
N LEU A 26 -27.23 4.10 -17.58
CA LEU A 26 -27.17 3.25 -16.38
C LEU A 26 -26.62 1.85 -16.69
N VAL A 27 -26.95 1.29 -17.85
CA VAL A 27 -26.39 -0.01 -18.30
C VAL A 27 -24.89 0.11 -18.49
N LYS A 28 -24.43 1.21 -19.09
CA LYS A 28 -23.00 1.50 -19.25
C LYS A 28 -22.31 1.70 -17.91
N LEU A 29 -22.89 2.50 -17.00
CA LEU A 29 -22.34 2.74 -15.67
C LEU A 29 -22.18 1.45 -14.86
N LYS A 30 -23.16 0.55 -14.94
CA LYS A 30 -23.05 -0.79 -14.33
C LYS A 30 -21.87 -1.57 -14.92
N ALA A 31 -21.73 -1.62 -16.24
CA ALA A 31 -20.62 -2.31 -16.88
C ALA A 31 -19.26 -1.69 -16.51
N ASP A 32 -19.18 -0.36 -16.42
CA ASP A 32 -17.96 0.35 -16.00
C ASP A 32 -17.64 0.10 -14.51
N THR A 33 -18.66 -0.07 -13.67
CA THR A 33 -18.49 -0.45 -12.25
C THR A 33 -17.96 -1.88 -12.11
N GLU A 34 -18.50 -2.82 -12.88
CA GLU A 34 -18.02 -4.21 -12.93
C GLU A 34 -16.57 -4.27 -13.45
N ALA A 35 -16.23 -3.46 -14.45
CA ALA A 35 -14.86 -3.34 -14.96
C ALA A 35 -13.91 -2.75 -13.89
N ALA A 36 -14.33 -1.71 -13.16
CA ALA A 36 -13.56 -1.14 -12.05
C ALA A 36 -13.32 -2.16 -10.93
N TYR A 37 -14.33 -2.97 -10.61
CA TYR A 37 -14.21 -4.04 -9.63
C TYR A 37 -13.25 -5.14 -10.08
N ALA A 38 -13.34 -5.57 -11.34
CA ALA A 38 -12.40 -6.54 -11.91
C ALA A 38 -10.96 -6.00 -11.92
N ALA A 39 -10.79 -4.70 -12.17
CA ALA A 39 -9.48 -4.04 -12.08
C ALA A 39 -8.94 -4.02 -10.64
N ALA A 40 -9.79 -3.77 -9.64
CA ALA A 40 -9.42 -3.85 -8.22
C ALA A 40 -8.99 -5.28 -7.83
N GLN A 41 -9.70 -6.29 -8.31
CA GLN A 41 -9.33 -7.70 -8.11
C GLN A 41 -7.98 -8.04 -8.77
N ALA A 42 -7.75 -7.55 -9.99
CA ALA A 42 -6.47 -7.75 -10.70
C ALA A 42 -5.29 -7.07 -9.96
N SER A 43 -5.54 -5.93 -9.30
CA SER A 43 -4.56 -5.28 -8.40
C SER A 43 -4.42 -6.00 -7.05
N GLN A 44 -5.10 -7.14 -6.83
CA GLN A 44 -5.11 -7.88 -5.57
C GLN A 44 -5.55 -7.01 -4.37
N ALA A 45 -6.54 -6.14 -4.56
CA ALA A 45 -7.04 -5.27 -3.51
C ALA A 45 -7.55 -6.03 -2.28
N GLU A 46 -7.96 -7.30 -2.43
CA GLU A 46 -8.29 -8.17 -1.29
C GLU A 46 -7.11 -8.38 -0.32
N ALA A 47 -5.88 -8.47 -0.84
CA ALA A 47 -4.69 -8.65 -0.01
C ALA A 47 -4.09 -7.33 0.46
N TYR A 48 -4.02 -6.34 -0.45
CA TYR A 48 -3.30 -5.09 -0.19
C TYR A 48 -4.18 -3.97 0.36
N ALA A 49 -5.49 -4.02 0.18
CA ALA A 49 -6.43 -3.00 0.67
C ALA A 49 -7.76 -3.66 1.13
N PRO A 50 -7.71 -4.59 2.11
CA PRO A 50 -8.86 -5.45 2.44
C PRO A 50 -10.10 -4.67 2.90
N GLU A 51 -9.92 -3.59 3.66
CA GLU A 51 -11.04 -2.78 4.14
C GLU A 51 -11.71 -2.00 3.01
N SER A 52 -10.92 -1.32 2.18
CA SER A 52 -11.43 -0.59 1.01
C SER A 52 -12.06 -1.53 -0.02
N TYR A 53 -11.49 -2.72 -0.20
CA TYR A 53 -12.09 -3.78 -1.03
C TYR A 53 -13.44 -4.23 -0.46
N ARG A 54 -13.53 -4.49 0.84
CA ARG A 54 -14.78 -4.88 1.51
C ARG A 54 -15.87 -3.81 1.39
N ILE A 55 -15.50 -2.53 1.54
CA ILE A 55 -16.43 -1.39 1.38
C ILE A 55 -16.91 -1.30 -0.08
N ALA A 56 -16.01 -1.42 -1.05
CA ALA A 56 -16.36 -1.42 -2.47
C ALA A 56 -17.30 -2.58 -2.83
N THR A 57 -17.01 -3.81 -2.38
CA THR A 57 -17.87 -4.97 -2.60
C THR A 57 -19.27 -4.75 -2.01
N ALA A 58 -19.36 -4.22 -0.78
CA ALA A 58 -20.65 -3.94 -0.15
C ALA A 58 -21.47 -2.88 -0.91
N ALA A 59 -20.81 -1.84 -1.42
CA ALA A 59 -21.46 -0.80 -2.23
C ALA A 59 -21.97 -1.35 -3.56
N ILE A 60 -21.18 -2.17 -4.26
CA ILE A 60 -21.56 -2.85 -5.50
C ILE A 60 -22.77 -3.76 -5.26
N ASP A 61 -22.76 -4.57 -4.21
CA ASP A 61 -23.87 -5.46 -3.87
C ASP A 61 -25.15 -4.68 -3.54
N SER A 62 -25.02 -3.53 -2.86
CA SER A 62 -26.13 -2.64 -2.55
C SER A 62 -26.74 -2.03 -3.82
N ALA A 63 -25.90 -1.51 -4.73
CA ALA A 63 -26.32 -0.97 -6.02
C ALA A 63 -27.00 -2.04 -6.89
N ALA A 64 -26.45 -3.25 -6.92
CA ALA A 64 -27.02 -4.39 -7.65
C ALA A 64 -28.40 -4.79 -7.12
N LYS A 65 -28.57 -4.88 -5.79
CA LYS A 65 -29.87 -5.18 -5.17
C LYS A 65 -30.91 -4.11 -5.51
N LYS A 66 -30.55 -2.83 -5.41
CA LYS A 66 -31.45 -1.71 -5.72
C LYS A 66 -31.87 -1.69 -7.18
N PHE A 67 -30.96 -2.05 -8.09
CA PHE A 67 -31.25 -2.21 -9.51
C PHE A 67 -32.29 -3.31 -9.77
N GLU A 68 -32.13 -4.49 -9.15
CA GLU A 68 -33.09 -5.60 -9.30
C GLU A 68 -34.44 -5.33 -8.60
N GLU A 69 -34.46 -4.65 -7.46
CA GLU A 69 -35.71 -4.22 -6.78
C GLU A 69 -36.56 -3.31 -7.68
N LYS A 70 -35.92 -2.36 -8.37
CA LYS A 70 -36.63 -1.38 -9.21
C LYS A 70 -37.13 -1.98 -10.52
N LYS A 71 -36.47 -3.04 -11.04
CA LYS A 71 -36.87 -3.78 -12.24
C LYS A 71 -38.26 -4.42 -12.15
N PHE A 72 -38.73 -4.73 -10.94
CA PHE A 72 -40.05 -5.34 -10.72
C PHE A 72 -41.16 -4.29 -10.45
N PHE A 73 -40.80 -3.04 -10.19
CA PHE A 73 -41.77 -1.99 -9.88
C PHE A 73 -42.28 -1.35 -11.16
N PHE A 74 -43.60 -1.40 -11.40
CA PHE A 74 -44.28 -0.98 -12.64
C PHE A 74 -44.04 0.50 -13.05
N PHE A 75 -43.39 1.29 -12.19
CA PHE A 75 -42.88 2.64 -12.44
C PHE A 75 -41.37 2.66 -12.16
N ASN A 76 -40.59 2.17 -13.14
CA ASN A 76 -39.13 2.02 -13.15
C ASN A 76 -38.38 3.36 -12.92
N LYS A 77 -38.27 3.82 -11.66
CA LYS A 77 -37.38 4.92 -11.29
C LYS A 77 -36.00 4.38 -10.96
N PHE A 78 -35.22 4.17 -12.02
CA PHE A 78 -33.82 3.79 -11.91
C PHE A 78 -32.90 4.96 -11.51
N ASP A 79 -33.42 6.18 -11.49
CA ASP A 79 -32.74 7.41 -11.05
C ASP A 79 -32.15 7.31 -9.63
N GLU A 80 -32.70 6.44 -8.78
CA GLU A 80 -32.17 6.19 -7.43
C GLU A 80 -30.99 5.19 -7.41
N ALA A 81 -30.82 4.38 -8.45
CA ALA A 81 -29.75 3.39 -8.57
C ALA A 81 -28.47 3.97 -9.18
N GLU A 82 -28.59 4.98 -10.04
CA GLU A 82 -27.46 5.68 -10.66
C GLU A 82 -26.44 6.22 -9.64
N PRO A 83 -26.82 7.03 -8.62
CA PRO A 83 -25.84 7.54 -7.66
C PRO A 83 -25.14 6.42 -6.86
N LEU A 84 -25.82 5.28 -6.63
CA LEU A 84 -25.22 4.13 -5.95
C LEU A 84 -24.16 3.44 -6.81
N TYR A 85 -24.37 3.37 -8.13
CA TYR A 85 -23.35 2.85 -9.04
C TYR A 85 -22.16 3.81 -9.20
N VAL A 86 -22.40 5.12 -9.20
CA VAL A 86 -21.30 6.12 -9.18
C VAL A 86 -20.46 5.95 -7.93
N GLU A 87 -21.09 5.90 -6.75
CA GLU A 87 -20.39 5.67 -5.47
C GLU A 87 -19.63 4.34 -5.46
N ALA A 88 -20.28 3.26 -5.92
CA ALA A 88 -19.65 1.94 -6.01
C ALA A 88 -18.43 1.93 -6.94
N GLN A 89 -18.51 2.64 -8.08
CA GLN A 89 -17.40 2.79 -9.01
C GLN A 89 -16.24 3.57 -8.39
N GLU A 90 -16.52 4.69 -7.70
CA GLU A 90 -15.50 5.48 -7.00
C GLU A 90 -14.80 4.66 -5.92
N LEU A 91 -15.56 3.90 -5.12
CA LEU A 91 -15.02 3.01 -4.08
C LEU A 91 -14.15 1.91 -4.69
N ALA A 92 -14.57 1.29 -5.79
CA ALA A 92 -13.78 0.27 -6.49
C ALA A 92 -12.45 0.84 -7.04
N ASN A 93 -12.50 2.03 -7.64
CA ASN A 93 -11.31 2.73 -8.12
C ASN A 93 -10.38 3.12 -6.95
N SER A 94 -10.94 3.57 -5.83
CA SER A 94 -10.17 3.88 -4.62
C SER A 94 -9.48 2.64 -4.05
N ALA A 95 -10.19 1.51 -3.96
CA ALA A 95 -9.62 0.25 -3.50
C ALA A 95 -8.47 -0.22 -4.39
N LYS A 96 -8.62 -0.08 -5.72
CA LYS A 96 -7.54 -0.35 -6.68
C LYS A 96 -6.34 0.57 -6.43
N SER A 97 -6.56 1.88 -6.33
CA SER A 97 -5.49 2.86 -6.13
C SER A 97 -4.73 2.64 -4.83
N GLU A 98 -5.44 2.28 -3.77
CA GLU A 98 -4.84 1.95 -2.47
C GLU A 98 -4.03 0.67 -2.54
N ALA A 99 -4.54 -0.36 -3.21
CA ALA A 99 -3.81 -1.62 -3.43
C ALA A 99 -2.51 -1.40 -4.22
N ASP A 100 -2.55 -0.62 -5.30
CA ASP A 100 -1.36 -0.27 -6.08
C ASP A 100 -0.34 0.52 -5.25
N THR A 101 -0.82 1.45 -4.41
CA THR A 101 0.03 2.21 -3.49
C THR A 101 0.70 1.30 -2.46
N ASN A 102 -0.07 0.41 -1.83
CA ASN A 102 0.44 -0.50 -0.81
C ASN A 102 1.43 -1.51 -1.39
N ARG A 103 1.23 -1.97 -2.64
CA ARG A 103 2.21 -2.79 -3.36
C ARG A 103 3.52 -2.03 -3.62
N GLN A 104 3.44 -0.75 -3.99
CA GLN A 104 4.64 0.07 -4.15
C GLN A 104 5.37 0.26 -2.81
N LEU A 105 4.63 0.53 -1.73
CA LEU A 105 5.20 0.66 -0.38
C LEU A 105 5.89 -0.63 0.08
N GLU A 106 5.30 -1.80 -0.19
CA GLU A 106 5.94 -3.10 0.09
C GLU A 106 7.26 -3.24 -0.68
N ALA A 107 7.24 -2.95 -1.99
CA ALA A 107 8.44 -3.04 -2.83
C ALA A 107 9.55 -2.08 -2.36
N ASP A 108 9.19 -0.83 -2.03
CA ASP A 108 10.13 0.18 -1.52
C ASP A 108 10.72 -0.23 -0.17
N THR A 109 9.88 -0.74 0.74
CA THR A 109 10.30 -1.23 2.06
C THR A 109 11.26 -2.41 1.92
N GLN A 110 10.92 -3.38 1.08
CA GLN A 110 11.75 -4.56 0.83
C GLN A 110 13.12 -4.15 0.24
N ALA A 111 13.14 -3.21 -0.70
CA ALA A 111 14.38 -2.68 -1.26
C ALA A 111 15.28 -2.00 -0.22
N ILE A 112 14.69 -1.26 0.73
CA ILE A 112 15.45 -0.67 1.85
C ILE A 112 15.99 -1.77 2.77
N ILE A 113 15.16 -2.74 3.16
CA ILE A 113 15.59 -3.84 4.03
C ILE A 113 16.76 -4.62 3.42
N GLU A 114 16.69 -4.93 2.12
CA GLU A 114 17.75 -5.63 1.39
C GLU A 114 19.05 -4.82 1.29
N ARG A 115 18.94 -3.49 1.15
CA ARG A 115 20.09 -2.58 1.14
C ARG A 115 20.72 -2.39 2.51
N VAL A 116 19.92 -2.25 3.57
CA VAL A 116 20.37 -1.88 4.92
C VAL A 116 20.92 -3.08 5.70
N THR A 117 20.29 -4.25 5.57
CA THR A 117 20.70 -5.47 6.31
C THR A 117 22.21 -5.80 6.19
N PRO A 118 22.82 -5.83 4.98
CA PRO A 118 24.25 -6.11 4.87
C PRO A 118 25.11 -4.98 5.47
N GLY A 119 24.72 -3.72 5.30
CA GLY A 119 25.44 -2.58 5.87
C GLY A 119 25.46 -2.58 7.39
N ILE A 120 24.37 -3.01 8.03
CA ILE A 120 24.31 -3.23 9.48
C ILE A 120 25.32 -4.31 9.89
N SER A 121 25.32 -5.45 9.21
CA SER A 121 26.23 -6.56 9.53
C SER A 121 27.70 -6.16 9.38
N GLU A 122 28.05 -5.45 8.31
CA GLU A 122 29.41 -4.96 8.07
C GLU A 122 29.84 -3.95 9.15
N THR A 123 28.97 -3.00 9.47
CA THR A 123 29.22 -1.98 10.50
C THR A 123 29.41 -2.62 11.88
N ARG A 124 28.63 -3.67 12.19
CA ARG A 124 28.77 -4.44 13.44
C ARG A 124 30.13 -5.11 13.55
N ILE A 125 30.62 -5.70 12.46
CA ILE A 125 31.96 -6.31 12.42
C ILE A 125 33.03 -5.23 12.66
N GLY A 126 32.95 -4.11 11.95
CA GLY A 126 33.90 -3.00 12.10
C GLY A 126 33.94 -2.42 13.53
N LEU A 127 32.78 -2.26 14.17
CA LEU A 127 32.69 -1.84 15.57
C LEU A 127 33.27 -2.87 16.54
N GLY A 128 33.13 -4.17 16.24
CA GLY A 128 33.73 -5.25 17.04
C GLY A 128 35.25 -5.32 16.94
N GLU A 129 35.82 -4.93 15.80
CA GLU A 129 37.26 -4.89 15.55
C GLU A 129 37.92 -3.59 16.05
N ALA A 130 37.12 -2.56 16.37
CA ALA A 130 37.63 -1.28 16.82
C ALA A 130 38.39 -1.40 18.16
N PRO A 131 39.63 -0.87 18.25
CA PRO A 131 40.49 -1.07 19.42
C PRO A 131 39.98 -0.26 20.62
N ARG A 132 39.67 -0.98 21.71
CA ARG A 132 39.23 -0.43 23.00
C ARG A 132 40.38 0.16 23.84
N GLY A 133 40.05 1.00 24.82
CA GLY A 133 40.98 1.59 25.78
C GLY A 133 41.74 2.82 25.25
N LYS A 134 41.29 3.39 24.12
CA LYS A 134 41.97 4.49 23.41
C LYS A 134 41.17 5.80 23.40
N GLY A 135 40.37 6.01 24.45
CA GLY A 135 39.60 7.24 24.65
C GLY A 135 38.38 7.40 23.74
N ALA A 136 37.95 6.32 23.08
CA ALA A 136 36.75 6.27 22.23
C ALA A 136 35.75 5.19 22.71
N ASP A 137 35.93 4.63 23.92
CA ASP A 137 35.10 3.49 24.38
C ASP A 137 33.63 3.88 24.51
N ASP A 138 33.33 5.03 25.11
CA ASP A 138 31.97 5.56 25.23
C ASP A 138 31.33 5.81 23.84
N ASP A 139 32.11 6.33 22.88
CA ASP A 139 31.63 6.53 21.51
C ASP A 139 31.30 5.17 20.86
N LEU A 140 32.18 4.18 20.98
CA LEU A 140 31.98 2.84 20.41
C LEU A 140 30.78 2.12 21.05
N ASP A 141 30.54 2.30 22.34
CA ASP A 141 29.39 1.72 23.03
C ASP A 141 28.08 2.40 22.60
N GLN A 142 28.07 3.72 22.44
CA GLN A 142 26.93 4.44 21.87
C GLN A 142 26.63 4.00 20.44
N LEU A 143 27.65 3.86 19.60
CA LEU A 143 27.49 3.41 18.21
C LEU A 143 26.93 1.99 18.12
N ASN A 144 27.32 1.10 19.03
CA ASN A 144 26.71 -0.23 19.13
C ASN A 144 25.24 -0.16 19.55
N ALA A 145 24.88 0.75 20.47
CA ALA A 145 23.50 0.95 20.88
C ALA A 145 22.64 1.47 19.72
N ASP A 146 23.14 2.44 18.95
CA ASP A 146 22.43 3.00 17.79
C ASP A 146 22.28 1.95 16.68
N LEU A 147 23.29 1.11 16.46
CA LEU A 147 23.22 0.00 15.51
C LEU A 147 22.20 -1.07 15.93
N ASN A 148 22.10 -1.37 17.24
CA ASN A 148 21.04 -2.25 17.76
C ASN A 148 19.64 -1.67 17.53
N GLN A 149 19.49 -0.35 17.62
CA GLN A 149 18.22 0.31 17.30
C GLN A 149 17.90 0.20 15.81
N ALA A 150 18.88 0.36 14.92
CA ALA A 150 18.68 0.17 13.48
C ALA A 150 18.22 -1.26 13.16
N GLU A 151 18.80 -2.28 13.81
CA GLU A 151 18.34 -3.68 13.68
C GLU A 151 16.92 -3.88 14.19
N THR A 152 16.57 -3.26 15.32
CA THR A 152 15.21 -3.30 15.86
C THR A 152 14.22 -2.69 14.87
N SER A 153 14.54 -1.53 14.30
CA SER A 153 13.71 -0.88 13.27
C SER A 153 13.53 -1.75 12.02
N ILE A 154 14.55 -2.51 11.58
CA ILE A 154 14.39 -3.49 10.48
C ILE A 154 13.47 -4.65 10.88
N SER A 155 13.59 -5.14 12.11
CA SER A 155 12.70 -6.20 12.64
C SER A 155 11.25 -5.73 12.70
N ASP A 156 11.03 -4.51 13.18
CA ASP A 156 9.70 -3.90 13.27
C ASP A 156 9.13 -3.66 11.86
N ALA A 157 9.94 -3.18 10.91
CA ALA A 157 9.52 -3.00 9.52
C ALA A 157 9.02 -4.31 8.90
N ARG A 158 9.71 -5.43 9.13
CA ARG A 158 9.27 -6.76 8.69
C ARG A 158 7.94 -7.16 9.33
N GLY A 159 7.80 -6.97 10.64
CA GLY A 159 6.56 -7.24 11.35
C GLY A 159 5.39 -6.40 10.83
N SER A 160 5.62 -5.12 10.53
CA SER A 160 4.63 -4.23 9.95
C SER A 160 4.22 -4.66 8.54
N LEU A 161 5.16 -5.13 7.69
CA LEU A 161 4.83 -5.70 6.37
C LEU A 161 3.93 -6.93 6.51
N ASP A 162 4.28 -7.86 7.40
CA ASP A 162 3.52 -9.09 7.63
C ASP A 162 2.09 -8.80 8.13
N ASN A 163 1.90 -7.68 8.83
CA ASN A 163 0.60 -7.21 9.33
C ASN A 163 -0.16 -6.30 8.35
N GLY A 164 0.36 -6.04 7.14
CA GLY A 164 -0.25 -5.15 6.16
C GLY A 164 -0.17 -3.65 6.52
N GLN A 165 0.71 -3.28 7.46
CA GLN A 165 0.95 -1.90 7.90
C GLN A 165 2.04 -1.25 7.01
N TYR A 166 1.80 -1.19 5.70
CA TYR A 166 2.82 -0.82 4.70
C TYR A 166 3.47 0.55 4.92
N ARG A 167 2.70 1.54 5.39
CA ARG A 167 3.23 2.88 5.70
C ARG A 167 4.15 2.89 6.91
N ASP A 168 3.75 2.18 7.97
CA ASP A 168 4.55 2.06 9.18
C ASP A 168 5.85 1.29 8.87
N ALA A 169 5.73 0.24 8.07
CA ALA A 169 6.86 -0.55 7.61
C ALA A 169 7.89 0.29 6.84
N LEU A 170 7.45 1.12 5.89
CA LEU A 170 8.34 2.00 5.14
C LEU A 170 9.04 3.00 6.06
N ALA A 171 8.29 3.62 6.99
CA ALA A 171 8.86 4.59 7.93
C ALA A 171 9.92 3.95 8.83
N GLN A 172 9.67 2.74 9.34
CA GLN A 172 10.60 1.98 10.16
C GLN A 172 11.86 1.56 9.37
N ALA A 173 11.70 1.13 8.12
CA ALA A 173 12.83 0.79 7.26
C ALA A 173 13.70 2.02 6.96
N GLN A 174 13.09 3.18 6.69
CA GLN A 174 13.79 4.46 6.50
C GLN A 174 14.50 4.92 7.78
N GLU A 175 13.90 4.72 8.95
CA GLU A 175 14.54 5.01 10.23
C GLU A 175 15.82 4.17 10.39
N ALA A 176 15.75 2.87 10.08
CA ALA A 176 16.93 2.00 10.12
C ALA A 176 18.04 2.45 9.16
N GLU A 177 17.68 2.86 7.94
CA GLU A 177 18.62 3.40 6.96
C GLU A 177 19.32 4.68 7.44
N ASN A 178 18.55 5.61 8.00
CA ASN A 178 19.09 6.85 8.55
C ASN A 178 20.05 6.56 9.70
N LYS A 179 19.66 5.71 10.66
CA LYS A 179 20.51 5.30 11.78
C LYS A 179 21.79 4.61 11.32
N LEU A 180 21.71 3.71 10.34
CA LEU A 180 22.89 3.07 9.77
C LEU A 180 23.85 4.12 9.17
N THR A 181 23.32 5.07 8.41
CA THR A 181 24.12 6.14 7.80
C THR A 181 24.80 7.02 8.86
N GLU A 182 24.08 7.37 9.92
CA GLU A 182 24.61 8.12 11.07
C GLU A 182 25.73 7.35 11.77
N VAL A 183 25.52 6.06 12.05
CA VAL A 183 26.53 5.20 12.68
C VAL A 183 27.77 5.08 11.79
N GLN A 184 27.62 4.82 10.50
CA GLN A 184 28.75 4.73 9.56
C GLN A 184 29.58 6.02 9.52
N GLY A 185 28.92 7.18 9.54
CA GLY A 185 29.60 8.48 9.64
C GLY A 185 30.35 8.64 10.97
N ALA A 186 29.72 8.30 12.08
CA ALA A 186 30.31 8.46 13.41
C ALA A 186 31.40 7.43 13.74
N VAL A 187 31.37 6.23 13.14
CA VAL A 187 32.47 5.25 13.18
C VAL A 187 33.77 5.86 12.67
N THR A 188 33.72 6.62 11.57
CA THR A 188 34.89 7.29 11.00
C THR A 188 35.51 8.27 12.01
N VAL A 189 34.68 9.00 12.75
CA VAL A 189 35.11 9.95 13.79
C VAL A 189 35.73 9.22 14.98
N ALA A 190 35.12 8.13 15.44
CA ALA A 190 35.65 7.31 16.53
C ALA A 190 37.02 6.69 16.17
N LEU A 191 37.16 6.19 14.94
CA LEU A 191 38.43 5.66 14.43
C LEU A 191 39.51 6.74 14.33
N GLN A 192 39.17 7.97 13.92
CA GLN A 192 40.13 9.07 13.92
C GLN A 192 40.63 9.41 15.33
N LYS A 193 39.75 9.46 16.33
CA LYS A 193 40.16 9.67 17.74
C LYS A 193 41.15 8.60 18.22
N ILE A 194 40.93 7.36 17.80
CA ILE A 194 41.82 6.22 18.09
C ILE A 194 43.18 6.41 17.43
N GLU A 195 43.24 6.86 16.17
CA GLU A 195 44.50 7.14 15.48
C GLU A 195 45.24 8.31 16.14
N ASP A 196 44.57 9.41 16.45
CA ASP A 196 45.15 10.55 17.16
C ASP A 196 45.72 10.12 18.53
N TRP A 197 45.02 9.23 19.23
CA TRP A 197 45.53 8.65 20.47
C TRP A 197 46.82 7.86 20.23
N LYS A 198 46.87 7.01 19.19
CA LYS A 198 48.09 6.25 18.83
C LYS A 198 49.24 7.18 18.53
N GLU A 199 49.01 8.27 17.79
CA GLU A 199 50.03 9.25 17.43
C GLU A 199 50.63 9.95 18.66
N ARG A 200 49.77 10.44 19.55
CA ARG A 200 50.20 11.11 20.80
C ARG A 200 51.01 10.19 21.72
N HIS A 201 50.73 8.89 21.68
CA HIS A 201 51.38 7.89 22.52
C HIS A 201 52.48 7.11 21.79
N LYS A 202 52.93 7.56 20.61
CA LYS A 202 54.08 6.97 19.91
C LYS A 202 55.32 7.00 20.82
N PRO A 203 56.04 5.87 20.99
CA PRO A 203 57.30 5.86 21.71
C PRO A 203 58.29 6.88 21.14
N TRP A 204 59.17 7.41 21.99
CA TRP A 204 60.06 8.51 21.62
C TRP A 204 60.96 8.20 20.41
N TYR A 205 61.31 6.94 20.18
CA TYR A 205 62.15 6.47 19.07
C TYR A 205 61.42 6.35 17.72
N PHE A 206 60.09 6.50 17.68
CA PHE A 206 59.30 6.56 16.45
C PHE A 206 58.96 8.01 16.03
N ARG A 207 59.53 9.03 16.70
CA ARG A 207 59.26 10.46 16.48
C ARG A 207 60.42 11.21 15.81
N LEU A 208 61.40 10.50 15.24
CA LEU A 208 62.52 11.04 14.44
C LEU A 208 62.18 10.94 12.95
#